data_AF-A0A0N1LVF6-F1
#
_entry.id   AF-A0A0N1LVF6-F1
#
_cell.length_a   1.000
_cell.length_b   1.000
_cell.length_c   1.000
_cell.angle_alpha   90.00
_cell.angle_beta   90.00
_cell.angle_gamma   90.00
#
_symmetry.space_group_name_H-M   'P 1'
#
loop_
_entity.id
_entity.type
_entity.pdbx_description
1 polymer ?
#
loop_
_entity_poly.entity_id
_entity_poly.type
_entity_poly.pdbx_seq_one_letter_code
_entity_poly.pdbx_strand_id
1 'polypeptide(L)' 'MMDDFDARTLANMSMALDRVCGTLENGEEHAVRAHLAAKIAECARAGACSLQDLEAAGHAAANRSGLRREALRTE' A
#
# COMPACT_ATOMS: atom_id res chain seq x y z
N MET A 1 17.48 4.03 -0.51
CA MET A 1 17.54 4.98 0.60
C MET A 1 16.13 5.55 0.75
N MET A 2 15.49 5.40 1.91
CA MET A 2 14.20 6.03 2.25
C MET A 2 14.43 7.40 2.92
N ASP A 3 15.68 7.89 2.89
CA ASP A 3 16.17 9.10 3.55
C ASP A 3 15.77 10.38 2.79
N ASP A 4 15.39 10.26 1.51
CA ASP A 4 14.86 11.36 0.69
C ASP A 4 13.40 11.71 1.01
N PHE A 5 12.73 10.93 1.87
CA PHE A 5 11.34 11.16 2.21
C PHE A 5 11.21 11.96 3.51
N ASP A 6 10.56 13.12 3.43
CA ASP A 6 10.13 13.86 4.61
C ASP A 6 9.36 12.96 5.59
N ALA A 7 9.46 13.27 6.88
CA ALA A 7 8.78 12.52 7.95
C ALA A 7 7.27 12.36 7.71
N ARG A 8 6.64 13.37 7.07
CA ARG A 8 5.24 13.31 6.63
C ARG A 8 5.01 12.20 5.60
N THR A 9 5.89 12.09 4.62
CA THR A 9 5.80 11.06 3.57
C THR A 9 5.99 9.67 4.17
N LEU A 10 6.96 9.48 5.07
CA LEU A 10 7.15 8.23 5.79
C LEU A 10 5.91 7.84 6.62
N ALA A 11 5.29 8.79 7.32
CA ALA A 11 4.06 8.56 8.06
C ALA A 11 2.89 8.18 7.13
N ASN A 12 2.74 8.88 6.00
CA ASN A 12 1.72 8.57 4.99
C ASN A 12 1.91 7.18 4.40
N MET A 13 3.15 6.78 4.09
CA MET A 13 3.46 5.45 3.57
C MET A 13 3.12 4.35 4.57
N SER A 14 3.44 4.55 5.85
CA SER A 14 3.10 3.60 6.91
C SER A 14 1.58 3.50 7.10
N MET A 15 0.87 4.62 7.07
CA MET A 15 -0.59 4.65 7.22
C MET A 15 -1.30 4.02 6.01
N ALA A 16 -0.83 4.29 4.80
CA ALA A 16 -1.34 3.65 3.59
C ALA A 16 -1.14 2.13 3.62
N LEU A 17 0.04 1.68 4.06
CA LEU A 17 0.35 0.26 4.19
C LEU A 17 -0.57 -0.43 5.20
N ASP A 18 -0.81 0.19 6.36
CA ASP A 18 -1.68 -0.35 7.40
C ASP A 18 -3.13 -0.48 6.92
N ARG A 19 -3.67 0.55 6.26
CA ARG A 19 -5.03 0.53 5.71
C ARG A 19 -5.22 -0.52 4.64
N VAL A 20 -4.29 -0.62 3.68
CA VAL A 20 -4.37 -1.63 2.62
C VAL A 20 -4.22 -3.03 3.22
N CYS A 21 -3.33 -3.21 4.20
CA CYS A 21 -3.16 -4.49 4.89
C CYS A 21 -4.40 -4.89 5.68
N GLY A 22 -5.09 -3.94 6.31
CA GLY A 22 -6.34 -4.18 7.04
C GLY A 22 -7.50 -4.65 6.15
N THR A 23 -7.41 -4.47 4.82
CA THR A 23 -8.39 -5.01 3.85
C THR A 23 -8.10 -6.44 3.39
N LEU A 24 -6.96 -7.02 3.79
CA LEU A 24 -6.55 -8.36 3.40
C LEU A 24 -7.00 -9.35 4.49
N GLU A 25 -7.96 -10.21 4.16
CA GLU A 25 -8.31 -11.35 5.01
C GLU A 25 -7.28 -12.48 4.81
N ASN A 26 -6.63 -12.89 5.91
CA ASN A 26 -5.69 -14.00 6.07
C ASN A 26 -4.21 -13.81 5.67
N GLY A 27 -3.36 -13.76 6.71
CA GLY A 27 -2.43 -14.85 7.04
C GLY A 27 -1.12 -14.99 6.25
N GLU A 28 -1.02 -14.47 5.03
CA GLU A 28 0.25 -14.37 4.28
C GLU A 28 0.83 -12.95 4.33
N GLU A 29 0.68 -12.32 5.49
CA GLU A 29 0.85 -10.88 5.70
C GLU A 29 2.28 -10.40 5.44
N HIS A 30 3.32 -11.18 5.73
CA HIS A 30 4.69 -10.65 5.66
C HIS A 30 5.19 -10.43 4.23
N ALA A 31 4.99 -11.39 3.32
CA ALA A 31 5.45 -11.27 1.94
C ALA A 31 4.59 -10.26 1.16
N VAL A 32 3.29 -10.27 1.40
CA VAL A 32 2.34 -9.34 0.79
C VAL A 32 2.58 -7.92 1.29
N ARG A 33 2.72 -7.71 2.59
CA ARG A 33 3.01 -6.40 3.18
C ARG A 33 4.36 -5.87 2.70
N ALA A 34 5.38 -6.72 2.58
CA ALA A 34 6.66 -6.31 1.99
C ALA A 34 6.51 -5.88 0.53
N HIS A 35 5.71 -6.60 -0.26
CA HIS A 35 5.42 -6.23 -1.65
C HIS A 35 4.66 -4.91 -1.75
N LEU A 36 3.64 -4.71 -0.92
CA LEU A 36 2.86 -3.47 -0.86
C LEU A 36 3.74 -2.29 -0.42
N ALA A 37 4.56 -2.46 0.62
CA ALA A 37 5.48 -1.44 1.09
C ALA A 37 6.49 -1.03 0.00
N ALA A 38 7.00 -1.99 -0.77
CA ALA A 38 7.88 -1.72 -1.90
C ALA A 38 7.17 -0.89 -2.98
N LYS A 39 5.93 -1.24 -3.34
CA LYS A 39 5.14 -0.51 -4.35
C LYS A 39 4.78 0.91 -3.90
N ILE A 40 4.39 1.07 -2.65
CA ILE A 40 4.12 2.37 -2.02
C ILE A 40 5.40 3.23 -2.05
N ALA A 41 6.56 2.65 -1.76
CA ALA A 41 7.86 3.33 -1.86
C ALA A 41 8.27 3.70 -3.28
N GLU A 42 8.00 2.84 -4.27
CA GLU A 42 8.23 3.18 -5.68
C GLU A 42 7.34 4.36 -6.12
N CYS A 43 6.07 4.40 -5.71
CA CYS A 43 5.18 5.53 -5.99
C CYS A 43 5.66 6.82 -5.33
N ALA A 44 6.09 6.76 -4.07
CA ALA A 44 6.67 7.90 -3.38
C ALA A 44 7.92 8.42 -4.12
N ARG A 45 8.79 7.53 -4.61
CA ARG A 45 9.98 7.91 -5.38
C ARG A 45 9.64 8.55 -6.72
N ALA A 46 8.52 8.18 -7.33
CA ALA A 46 8.03 8.79 -8.56
C ALA A 46 7.45 10.21 -8.36
N GLY A 47 7.38 10.70 -7.11
CA GLY A 47 6.90 12.04 -6.76
C GLY A 47 5.51 12.06 -6.10
N ALA A 48 4.91 10.88 -5.84
CA ALA A 48 3.60 10.79 -5.20
C ALA A 48 3.74 10.71 -3.66
N CYS A 49 3.67 11.85 -2.98
CA CYS A 49 3.88 11.92 -1.51
C CYS A 49 2.59 11.97 -0.68
N SER A 50 1.43 12.06 -1.34
CA SER A 50 0.13 12.17 -0.67
C SER A 50 -0.35 10.81 -0.17
N LEU A 51 -1.00 10.81 1.00
CA LEU A 51 -1.60 9.59 1.57
C LEU A 51 -2.53 8.88 0.57
N GLN A 52 -3.37 9.65 -0.13
CA GLN A 52 -4.35 9.10 -1.08
C GLN A 52 -3.68 8.42 -2.30
N ASP A 53 -2.61 9.00 -2.84
CA ASP A 53 -1.86 8.39 -3.95
C ASP A 53 -1.18 7.09 -3.52
N LEU A 54 -0.62 7.08 -2.30
CA LEU A 54 0.04 5.92 -1.71
C LEU A 54 -0.95 4.79 -1.41
N GLU A 55 -2.14 5.12 -0.89
CA GLU A 55 -3.24 4.17 -0.71
C GLU A 55 -3.71 3.58 -2.05
N ALA A 56 -3.93 4.43 -3.07
CA ALA A 56 -4.34 3.97 -4.39
C ALA A 56 -3.30 3.02 -5.01
N ALA A 57 -2.01 3.32 -4.87
CA ALA A 57 -0.92 2.45 -5.31
C ALA A 57 -0.91 1.11 -4.56
N GLY A 58 -1.11 1.14 -3.25
CA GLY A 58 -1.22 -0.06 -2.41
C GLY A 58 -2.42 -0.93 -2.78
N HIS A 59 -3.61 -0.36 -2.94
CA HIS A 59 -4.80 -1.09 -3.37
C HIS A 59 -4.65 -1.67 -4.79
N ALA A 60 -4.05 -0.91 -5.72
CA ALA A 60 -3.79 -1.38 -7.08
C ALA A 60 -2.78 -2.55 -7.09
N ALA A 61 -1.79 -2.54 -6.19
CA ALA A 61 -0.86 -3.64 -6.01
C ALA A 61 -1.54 -4.86 -5.38
N ALA A 62 -2.35 -4.68 -4.32
CA ALA A 62 -3.12 -5.76 -3.71
C ALA A 62 -4.08 -6.44 -4.70
N ASN A 63 -4.75 -5.64 -5.53
CA ASN A 63 -5.66 -6.13 -6.57
C ASN A 63 -4.91 -6.90 -7.68
N ARG A 64 -3.69 -6.46 -8.05
CA ARG A 64 -2.85 -7.18 -9.02
C ARG A 64 -2.27 -8.48 -8.48
N SER A 65 -1.99 -8.55 -7.18
CA SER A 65 -1.45 -9.75 -6.53
C SER A 65 -2.51 -10.84 -6.28
N GLY A 66 -3.75 -10.66 -6.75
CA GLY A 66 -4.80 -11.69 -6.64
C GLY A 66 -5.38 -11.86 -5.24
N LEU A 67 -5.03 -10.98 -4.30
CA LEU A 67 -5.54 -10.98 -2.92
C LEU A 67 -6.98 -10.46 -2.83
N ARG A 68 -7.51 -9.93 -3.93
CA ARG A 68 -8.94 -9.64 -4.08
C ARG A 68 -9.68 -10.86 -4.61
N ARG A 69 -9.82 -11.91 -3.79
CA ARG A 69 -11.03 -12.72 -3.88
C ARG A 69 -12.08 -12.04 -3.00
N GLU A 70 -13.06 -11.40 -3.66
CA GLU A 70 -14.37 -11.07 -3.07
C GLU A 70 -14.50 -9.81 -2.19
N ALA A 71 -14.39 -8.62 -2.80
CA ALA A 71 -15.01 -7.40 -2.27
C ALA A 71 -15.56 -6.52 -3.41
N LEU A 72 -16.42 -7.13 -4.21
CA LEU A 72 -17.27 -6.51 -5.25
C LEU A 72 -18.71 -7.05 -5.12
N ARG A 73 -19.17 -7.23 -3.88
CA ARG A 73 -20.58 -7.48 -3.54
C ARG A 73 -21.01 -6.53 -2.43
N THR A 74 -21.48 -5.36 -2.84
CA THR A 74 -22.51 -4.48 -2.27
C THR A 74 -22.28 -3.10 -2.90
N GLU A 75 -23.21 -2.43 -3.55
CA GLU A 75 -24.57 -2.64 -4.05
C GLU A 75 -24.74 -1.62 -5.18
#